data_AF-A0A954HWR6-F1
#
_entry.id   AF-A0A954HWR6-F1
#
_cell.length_a   1.000
_cell.length_b   1.000
_cell.length_c   1.000
_cell.angle_alpha   90.00
_cell.angle_beta   90.00
_cell.angle_gamma   90.00
#
_symmetry.space_group_name_H-M   'P 1'
#
loop_
_entity.id
_entity.type
_entity.pdbx_description
1 polymer ?
#
loop_
_entity_poly.entity_id
_entity_poly.type
_entity_poly.pdbx_seq_one_letter_code
_entity_poly.pdbx_strand_id
1 'polypeptide(L)'
;MTWFLLALMLLALFVTLFVAVPIGGLVLLASPEARGACRRGFSRVAPVAAVLVLVVILLGGSLTVVRTTTVPRAAVVDSTQIGRHGELLQATSATSLESDLHGSHAEDDRRADSSASQITVFTGETAAGRIVTELPDWVAAPMDINHDADTELFVLQSARYASVEEADSELLGHVSPQVAAYLSADGIQIEPGRLTLDALRRAHVRLQRVVEQFDVEVGAFVEPVYRVTWQVSLRPAIRETLGADYRLAQRDQRLWQLGIAGGLLTLLFGTWAAYFRIDDHTGGRHRARLRAAAVAATIASSAVVFLA
;
A
#
# COMPACT_ATOMS: atom_id res chain seq x y z
N MET A 1 -15.79 -0.81 21.29
CA MET A 1 -17.11 -1.46 21.08
C MET A 1 -18.13 -0.56 20.37
N THR A 2 -18.21 0.74 20.70
CA THR A 2 -19.16 1.70 20.09
C THR A 2 -18.97 1.91 18.58
N TRP A 3 -17.73 1.95 18.08
CA TRP A 3 -17.43 2.06 16.64
C TRP A 3 -17.96 0.88 15.80
N PHE A 4 -17.98 -0.34 16.38
CA PHE A 4 -18.45 -1.53 15.68
C PHE A 4 -19.98 -1.51 15.47
N LEU A 5 -20.73 -1.08 16.50
CA LEU A 5 -22.19 -0.93 16.39
C LEU A 5 -22.58 0.17 15.40
N LEU A 6 -21.82 1.28 15.37
CA LEU A 6 -22.05 2.37 14.43
C LEU A 6 -21.76 1.94 12.97
N ALA A 7 -20.69 1.19 12.75
CA ALA A 7 -20.38 0.61 11.45
C ALA A 7 -21.46 -0.39 11.00
N LEU A 8 -21.97 -1.23 11.91
CA LEU A 8 -23.04 -2.19 11.63
C LEU A 8 -24.36 -1.49 11.28
N MET A 9 -24.72 -0.41 12.01
CA MET A 9 -25.89 0.40 11.68
C MET A 9 -25.76 1.10 10.33
N LEU A 10 -24.59 1.66 10.01
CA LEU A 10 -24.35 2.28 8.71
C LEU A 10 -24.41 1.26 7.57
N LEU A 11 -23.89 0.05 7.78
CA LEU A 11 -23.99 -1.06 6.82
C LEU A 11 -25.44 -1.49 6.62
N ALA A 12 -26.21 -1.64 7.70
CA ALA A 12 -27.62 -2.02 7.62
C ALA A 12 -28.45 -0.94 6.91
N LEU A 13 -28.22 0.33 7.22
CA LEU A 13 -28.85 1.47 6.54
C LEU A 13 -28.49 1.48 5.04
N PHE A 14 -27.22 1.25 4.72
CA PHE A 14 -26.73 1.17 3.35
C PHE A 14 -27.43 0.03 2.59
N VAL A 15 -27.42 -1.19 3.11
CA VAL A 15 -28.09 -2.34 2.48
C VAL A 15 -29.58 -2.07 2.29
N THR A 16 -30.25 -1.50 3.29
CA THR A 16 -31.68 -1.19 3.19
C THR A 16 -31.96 -0.15 2.10
N LEU A 17 -31.18 0.93 2.06
CA LEU A 17 -31.42 2.05 1.15
C LEU A 17 -30.91 1.76 -0.27
N PHE A 18 -29.90 0.90 -0.42
CA PHE A 18 -29.22 0.62 -1.69
C PHE A 18 -29.63 -0.71 -2.34
N VAL A 19 -30.17 -1.65 -1.56
CA VAL A 19 -30.61 -2.96 -2.07
C VAL A 19 -32.13 -3.06 -1.96
N ALA A 20 -32.69 -2.82 -0.78
CA ALA A 20 -34.13 -3.03 -0.57
C ALA A 20 -35.01 -1.98 -1.29
N VAL A 21 -34.60 -0.70 -1.32
CA VAL A 21 -35.34 0.36 -2.03
C VAL A 21 -35.35 0.16 -3.56
N PRO A 22 -34.22 -0.09 -4.25
CA PRO A 22 -34.26 -0.33 -5.69
C PRO A 22 -34.94 -1.65 -6.04
N ILE A 23 -34.73 -2.74 -5.28
CA ILE A 23 -35.46 -4.00 -5.51
C ILE A 23 -36.96 -3.80 -5.30
N GLY A 24 -37.35 -3.14 -4.20
CA GLY A 24 -38.75 -2.82 -3.93
C GLY A 24 -39.37 -1.94 -5.01
N GLY A 25 -38.64 -0.95 -5.50
CA GLY A 25 -39.04 -0.11 -6.64
C GLY A 25 -39.17 -0.91 -7.93
N LEU A 26 -38.26 -1.84 -8.19
CA LEU A 26 -38.27 -2.71 -9.38
C LEU A 26 -39.44 -3.71 -9.33
N VAL A 27 -39.73 -4.27 -8.15
CA VAL A 27 -40.88 -5.15 -7.90
C VAL A 27 -42.20 -4.38 -8.03
N LEU A 28 -42.28 -3.17 -7.47
CA LEU A 28 -43.45 -2.28 -7.64
C LEU A 28 -43.67 -1.91 -9.11
N LEU A 29 -42.60 -1.58 -9.85
CA LEU A 29 -42.64 -1.32 -11.29
C LEU A 29 -43.00 -2.57 -12.11
N ALA A 30 -42.60 -3.75 -11.66
CA ALA A 30 -42.94 -5.02 -12.29
C ALA A 30 -44.38 -5.46 -11.99
N SER A 31 -45.01 -4.93 -10.94
CA SER A 31 -46.39 -5.29 -10.57
C SER A 31 -47.39 -4.93 -11.68
N PRO A 32 -48.35 -5.81 -12.00
CA PRO A 32 -49.33 -5.58 -13.06
C PRO A 32 -50.27 -4.41 -12.74
N GLU A 33 -50.49 -4.11 -11.46
CA GLU A 33 -51.31 -2.98 -11.00
C GLU A 33 -50.66 -1.62 -11.32
N ALA A 34 -49.34 -1.50 -11.14
CA ALA A 34 -48.60 -0.28 -11.49
C ALA A 34 -48.61 -0.02 -13.01
N ARG A 35 -48.60 -1.08 -13.83
CA ARG A 35 -48.69 -0.96 -15.31
C ARG A 35 -50.03 -0.38 -15.78
N GLY A 36 -51.10 -0.58 -15.01
CA GLY A 36 -52.43 -0.02 -15.30
C GLY A 36 -52.52 1.47 -15.01
N ALA A 37 -51.97 1.93 -13.89
CA ALA A 37 -51.97 3.34 -13.49
C ALA A 37 -51.00 4.20 -14.32
N CYS A 38 -49.87 3.65 -14.78
CA CYS A 38 -48.85 4.39 -15.51
C CYS A 38 -49.25 4.76 -16.96
N ARG A 39 -50.36 4.23 -17.49
CA ARG A 39 -50.79 4.43 -18.88
C ARG A 39 -51.37 5.82 -19.17
N ARG A 40 -51.64 6.66 -18.15
CA ARG A 40 -52.37 7.94 -18.33
C ARG A 40 -51.58 9.24 -18.12
N GLY A 41 -50.27 9.21 -17.85
CA GLY A 41 -49.47 10.46 -17.89
C GLY A 41 -48.10 10.44 -17.23
N PHE A 42 -47.80 9.45 -16.40
CA PHE A 42 -46.57 9.43 -15.58
C PHE A 42 -45.41 8.61 -16.17
N SER A 43 -45.57 8.05 -17.38
CA SER A 43 -44.67 7.01 -17.92
C SER A 43 -43.26 7.46 -18.31
N ARG A 44 -42.98 8.76 -18.37
CA ARG A 44 -41.66 9.27 -18.76
C ARG A 44 -40.75 9.63 -17.59
N VAL A 45 -41.31 9.96 -16.42
CA VAL A 45 -40.53 10.52 -15.29
C VAL A 45 -40.07 9.44 -14.32
N ALA A 46 -40.89 8.39 -14.10
CA ALA A 46 -40.57 7.28 -13.19
C ALA A 46 -39.25 6.54 -13.50
N PRO A 47 -38.92 6.18 -14.76
CA PRO A 47 -37.65 5.50 -15.02
C PRO A 47 -36.45 6.44 -14.82
N VAL A 48 -36.60 7.74 -15.14
CA VAL A 48 -35.52 8.72 -14.96
C VAL A 48 -35.23 8.91 -13.46
N ALA A 49 -36.26 9.04 -12.63
CA ALA A 49 -36.11 9.16 -11.18
C ALA A 49 -35.45 7.91 -10.55
N ALA A 50 -35.85 6.71 -10.97
CA ALA A 50 -35.27 5.47 -10.47
C ALA A 50 -33.78 5.33 -10.80
N VAL A 51 -33.37 5.73 -12.01
CA VAL A 51 -31.95 5.67 -12.40
C VAL A 51 -31.15 6.78 -11.72
N LEU A 52 -31.72 7.98 -11.53
CA LEU A 52 -31.06 9.07 -10.80
C LEU A 52 -30.84 8.70 -9.32
N VAL A 53 -31.81 8.04 -8.69
CA VAL A 53 -31.67 7.48 -7.34
C VAL A 53 -30.59 6.40 -7.30
N LEU A 54 -30.53 5.49 -8.29
CA LEU A 54 -29.47 4.47 -8.38
C LEU A 54 -28.07 5.09 -8.54
N VAL A 55 -27.95 6.18 -9.31
CA VAL A 55 -26.68 6.90 -9.51
C VAL A 55 -26.26 7.62 -8.24
N VAL A 56 -27.17 8.30 -7.55
CA VAL A 56 -26.90 8.94 -6.24
C VAL A 56 -26.49 7.92 -5.19
N ILE A 57 -27.14 6.75 -5.22
CA ILE A 57 -26.76 5.56 -4.44
C ILE A 57 -25.32 5.17 -4.81
N LEU A 58 -25.02 4.75 -6.04
CA LEU A 58 -23.67 4.32 -6.43
C LEU A 58 -22.56 5.34 -6.10
N LEU A 59 -22.81 6.64 -6.31
CA LEU A 59 -21.88 7.72 -5.94
C LEU A 59 -21.73 7.86 -4.42
N GLY A 60 -22.83 7.88 -3.67
CA GLY A 60 -22.81 7.99 -2.22
C GLY A 60 -22.15 6.80 -1.52
N GLY A 61 -22.32 5.59 -2.07
CA GLY A 61 -21.66 4.37 -1.58
C GLY A 61 -20.19 4.30 -1.91
N SER A 62 -19.77 4.78 -3.07
CA SER A 62 -18.35 4.86 -3.42
C SER A 62 -17.59 5.82 -2.49
N LEU A 63 -18.20 6.93 -2.07
CA LEU A 63 -17.58 7.90 -1.15
C LEU A 63 -17.38 7.37 0.28
N THR A 64 -18.23 6.45 0.75
CA THR A 64 -18.08 5.82 2.08
C THR A 64 -17.14 4.62 2.07
N VAL A 65 -17.08 3.86 0.97
CA VAL A 65 -16.20 2.68 0.83
C VAL A 65 -14.74 3.08 0.53
N VAL A 66 -14.52 4.20 -0.18
CA VAL A 66 -13.15 4.71 -0.42
C VAL A 66 -12.46 5.15 0.88
N ARG A 67 -13.20 5.42 1.96
CA ARG A 67 -12.62 5.68 3.29
C ARG A 67 -12.08 4.42 3.98
N THR A 68 -12.40 3.22 3.51
CA THR A 68 -12.02 1.96 4.18
C THR A 68 -11.25 0.98 3.30
N THR A 69 -11.10 1.25 2.00
CA THR A 69 -10.50 0.30 1.05
C THR A 69 -9.54 0.98 0.07
N THR A 70 -8.54 1.68 0.59
CA THR A 70 -7.29 1.82 -0.16
C THR A 70 -6.14 1.38 0.71
N VAL A 71 -6.18 0.14 1.19
CA VAL A 71 -4.92 -0.59 1.37
C VAL A 71 -4.39 -0.70 -0.06
N PRO A 72 -3.36 0.07 -0.47
CA PRO A 72 -2.64 -0.37 -1.64
C PRO A 72 -2.20 -1.78 -1.27
N ARG A 73 -2.37 -2.73 -2.18
CA ARG A 73 -1.33 -3.74 -2.28
C ARG A 73 -0.06 -2.92 -2.52
N ALA A 74 0.64 -2.57 -1.44
CA ALA A 74 2.09 -2.54 -1.48
C ALA A 74 2.42 -3.77 -2.31
N ALA A 75 3.14 -3.58 -3.42
CA ALA A 75 3.72 -4.71 -4.11
C ALA A 75 4.32 -5.55 -2.99
N VAL A 76 3.64 -6.63 -2.65
CA VAL A 76 4.16 -7.64 -1.77
C VAL A 76 5.27 -8.12 -2.66
N VAL A 77 6.45 -7.55 -2.45
CA VAL A 77 7.70 -8.18 -2.84
C VAL A 77 7.51 -9.55 -2.27
N ASP A 78 7.23 -10.49 -3.17
CA ASP A 78 6.77 -11.80 -2.84
C ASP A 78 7.91 -12.43 -2.06
N SER A 79 7.85 -12.35 -0.74
CA SER A 79 8.86 -12.90 0.14
C SER A 79 8.91 -14.43 -0.02
N THR A 80 7.90 -15.04 -0.66
CA THR A 80 7.98 -16.43 -1.10
C THR A 80 8.91 -16.65 -2.29
N GLN A 81 9.19 -15.63 -3.11
CA GLN A 81 10.20 -15.70 -4.17
C GLN A 81 11.63 -15.58 -3.61
N ILE A 82 11.83 -14.81 -2.54
CA ILE A 82 13.11 -14.75 -1.81
C ILE A 82 13.32 -16.02 -0.97
N GLY A 83 12.26 -16.54 -0.33
CA GLY A 83 12.32 -17.82 0.40
C GLY A 83 12.60 -19.05 -0.49
N ARG A 84 12.05 -19.09 -1.71
CA ARG A 84 12.28 -20.20 -2.65
C ARG A 84 13.70 -20.24 -3.21
N HIS A 85 14.41 -19.11 -3.30
CA HIS A 85 15.83 -19.13 -3.63
C HIS A 85 16.69 -19.65 -2.46
N GLY A 86 16.29 -19.42 -1.22
CA GLY A 86 16.92 -20.02 -0.03
C GLY A 86 16.77 -21.54 0.06
N GLU A 87 15.58 -22.08 -0.25
CA GLU A 87 15.35 -23.54 -0.24
C GLU A 87 16.08 -24.27 -1.37
N LEU A 88 16.26 -23.66 -2.55
CA LEU A 88 17.04 -24.27 -3.63
C LEU A 88 18.54 -24.34 -3.30
N LEU A 89 19.07 -23.40 -2.51
CA LEU A 89 20.45 -23.45 -2.03
C LEU A 89 20.65 -24.51 -0.91
N GLN A 90 19.65 -24.71 -0.05
CA GLN A 90 19.69 -25.80 0.95
C GLN A 90 19.47 -27.19 0.34
N ALA A 91 18.61 -27.33 -0.66
CA ALA A 91 18.39 -28.61 -1.33
C ALA A 91 19.59 -29.06 -2.20
N THR A 92 20.34 -28.13 -2.77
CA THR A 92 21.54 -28.45 -3.58
C THR A 92 22.76 -28.77 -2.70
N SER A 93 22.77 -28.33 -1.44
CA SER A 93 23.88 -28.60 -0.49
C SER A 93 23.79 -29.95 0.20
N ALA A 94 22.66 -30.67 0.07
CA ALA A 94 22.46 -31.98 0.71
C ALA A 94 22.85 -33.19 -0.18
N THR A 95 23.36 -32.98 -1.40
CA THR A 95 23.61 -34.09 -2.36
C THR A 95 25.09 -34.34 -2.67
N SER A 96 26.04 -33.83 -1.88
CA SER A 96 27.47 -34.11 -2.06
C SER A 96 28.19 -34.33 -0.73
N LEU A 97 27.81 -35.37 0.01
CA LEU A 97 28.52 -35.77 1.22
C LEU A 97 28.49 -37.28 1.40
N GLU A 98 28.91 -38.00 0.36
CA GLU A 98 29.24 -39.42 0.46
C GLU A 98 30.28 -39.78 -0.61
N SER A 99 31.50 -39.28 -0.44
CA SER A 99 32.70 -39.86 -1.04
C SER A 99 33.90 -39.35 -0.26
N ASP A 100 34.46 -40.26 0.55
CA ASP A 100 35.89 -40.59 0.58
C ASP A 100 36.88 -39.45 0.87
N LEU A 101 37.95 -39.58 1.64
CA LEU A 101 38.54 -40.63 2.47
C LEU A 101 39.69 -39.87 3.16
N HIS A 102 39.92 -40.14 4.44
CA HIS A 102 41.26 -40.40 4.98
C HIS A 102 42.43 -39.53 4.48
N GLY A 103 42.79 -38.51 5.27
CA GLY A 103 44.02 -37.74 5.07
C GLY A 103 44.44 -37.01 6.34
N SER A 104 45.24 -37.68 7.16
CA SER A 104 45.97 -37.09 8.28
C SER A 104 46.87 -35.96 7.77
N HIS A 105 46.62 -34.72 8.20
CA HIS A 105 47.65 -33.67 8.20
C HIS A 105 47.51 -32.80 9.45
N ALA A 106 48.65 -32.72 10.14
CA ALA A 106 48.88 -32.01 11.37
C ALA A 106 48.78 -30.48 11.21
N GLU A 107 48.37 -29.84 12.31
CA GLU A 107 48.80 -28.51 12.77
C GLU A 107 48.88 -27.40 11.70
N ASP A 108 47.77 -26.68 11.49
CA ASP A 108 47.78 -25.31 10.94
C ASP A 108 46.96 -24.38 11.86
N ASP A 109 47.36 -24.29 13.13
CA ASP A 109 46.76 -23.45 14.19
C ASP A 109 47.05 -21.93 14.02
N ARG A 110 47.32 -21.44 12.80
CA ARG A 110 47.76 -20.05 12.56
C ARG A 110 46.91 -19.22 11.60
N ARG A 111 45.73 -19.68 11.17
CA ARG A 111 44.79 -18.89 10.34
C ARG A 111 43.52 -18.46 11.08
N ALA A 112 43.65 -18.12 12.37
CA ALA A 112 42.60 -17.41 13.12
C ALA A 112 42.81 -15.88 13.11
N ASP A 113 43.61 -15.36 12.18
CA ASP A 113 43.71 -13.92 11.94
C ASP A 113 42.46 -13.45 11.21
N SER A 114 41.44 -13.18 12.01
CA SER A 114 40.63 -11.96 11.91
C SER A 114 40.23 -11.61 10.48
N SER A 115 39.15 -12.21 9.99
CA SER A 115 38.33 -11.64 8.91
C SER A 115 37.87 -10.25 9.38
N ALA A 116 38.73 -9.26 9.22
CA ALA A 116 38.53 -7.91 9.72
C ALA A 116 37.33 -7.34 8.96
N SER A 117 36.18 -7.31 9.63
CA SER A 117 34.96 -6.78 9.05
C SER A 117 35.21 -5.35 8.60
N GLN A 118 34.96 -5.06 7.32
CA GLN A 118 35.07 -3.71 6.81
C GLN A 118 33.85 -2.91 7.28
N ILE A 119 34.08 -1.88 8.11
CA ILE A 119 33.02 -1.03 8.63
C ILE A 119 33.05 0.29 7.88
N THR A 120 31.94 0.63 7.22
CA THR A 120 31.78 1.89 6.51
C THR A 120 30.71 2.74 7.17
N VAL A 121 31.09 3.91 7.67
CA VAL A 121 30.20 4.86 8.35
C VAL A 121 29.79 5.97 7.40
N PHE A 122 28.49 6.21 7.28
CA PHE A 122 27.88 7.28 6.52
C PHE A 122 27.23 8.26 7.50
N THR A 123 27.66 9.53 7.47
CA THR A 123 27.10 10.60 8.30
C THR A 123 26.15 11.46 7.46
N GLY A 124 24.87 11.50 7.83
CA GLY A 124 23.85 12.22 7.09
C GLY A 124 23.57 11.63 5.70
N GLU A 125 23.66 12.49 4.68
CA GLU A 125 23.34 12.16 3.29
C GLU A 125 24.57 11.96 2.41
N THR A 126 25.78 12.00 2.97
CA THR A 126 27.00 11.89 2.16
C THR A 126 27.08 10.52 1.49
N ALA A 127 27.21 10.51 0.16
CA ALA A 127 27.45 9.29 -0.61
C ALA A 127 28.82 8.68 -0.29
N ALA A 128 29.78 9.49 0.16
CA ALA A 128 31.08 9.04 0.62
C ALA A 128 30.99 8.51 2.05
N GLY A 129 31.16 7.20 2.22
CA GLY A 129 31.34 6.57 3.51
C GLY A 129 32.79 6.71 3.99
N ARG A 130 32.99 6.82 5.31
CA ARG A 130 34.30 6.74 5.94
C ARG A 130 34.52 5.31 6.43
N ILE A 131 35.58 4.66 5.96
CA ILE A 131 36.00 3.36 6.49
C ILE A 131 36.58 3.59 7.89
N VAL A 132 36.11 2.83 8.87
CA VAL A 132 36.58 2.85 10.26
C VAL A 132 36.94 1.44 10.69
N THR A 133 37.84 1.33 11.67
CA THR A 133 38.26 0.04 12.22
C THR A 133 37.37 -0.46 13.36
N GLU A 134 36.68 0.46 14.03
CA GLU A 134 35.84 0.18 15.19
C GLU A 134 34.42 0.70 14.96
N LEU A 135 33.42 -0.01 15.48
CA LEU A 135 32.05 0.45 15.43
C LEU A 135 31.90 1.74 16.25
N PRO A 136 31.12 2.73 15.79
CA PRO A 136 30.80 3.90 16.60
C PRO A 136 30.12 3.50 17.93
N ASP A 137 30.46 4.19 19.02
CA ASP A 137 29.94 3.91 20.37
C ASP A 137 28.40 3.84 20.44
N TRP A 138 27.71 4.64 19.62
CA TRP A 138 26.25 4.67 19.59
C TRP A 138 25.61 3.39 19.04
N VAL A 139 26.36 2.55 18.31
CA VAL A 139 25.86 1.25 17.84
C VAL A 139 25.77 0.25 18.98
N ALA A 140 26.68 0.33 19.95
CA ALA A 140 26.71 -0.52 21.13
C ALA A 140 25.89 0.04 22.30
N ALA A 141 25.52 1.32 22.24
CA ALA A 141 24.64 1.92 23.23
C ALA A 141 23.33 1.11 23.30
N PRO A 142 22.86 0.74 24.51
CA PRO A 142 21.56 0.09 24.64
C PRO A 142 20.51 0.95 23.94
N MET A 143 19.51 0.29 23.36
CA MET A 143 18.38 0.89 22.67
C MET A 143 17.49 1.63 23.69
N ASP A 144 18.07 2.57 24.43
CA ASP A 144 17.39 3.44 25.35
C ASP A 144 16.84 4.58 24.52
N ILE A 145 15.51 4.64 24.46
CA ILE A 145 14.83 5.75 23.82
C ILE A 145 15.13 6.96 24.71
N ASN A 146 16.16 7.71 24.36
CA ASN A 146 16.48 8.92 25.08
C ASN A 146 15.40 9.93 24.71
N HIS A 147 14.41 10.06 25.60
CA HIS A 147 13.36 11.06 25.49
C HIS A 147 13.95 12.39 25.92
N ASP A 148 14.82 12.95 25.08
CA ASP A 148 15.05 14.39 25.16
C ASP A 148 13.74 15.07 24.76
N ALA A 149 13.37 16.16 25.42
CA ALA A 149 11.98 16.61 25.58
C ALA A 149 11.16 16.68 24.27
N ASP A 150 11.82 16.86 23.13
CA ASP A 150 11.19 16.96 21.80
C ASP A 150 11.80 16.02 20.74
N THR A 151 12.84 15.23 21.07
CA THR A 151 13.54 14.39 20.09
C THR A 151 13.59 12.94 20.55
N GLU A 152 12.96 12.05 19.79
CA GLU A 152 13.09 10.61 20.00
C GLU A 152 14.28 10.10 19.18
N LEU A 153 15.30 9.60 19.86
CA LEU A 153 16.46 8.95 19.24
C LEU A 153 16.38 7.45 19.49
N PHE A 154 16.53 6.66 18.44
CA PHE A 154 16.65 5.21 18.56
C PHE A 154 17.58 4.65 17.49
N VAL A 155 18.11 3.47 17.78
CA VAL A 155 19.05 2.74 16.91
C VAL A 155 18.36 1.46 16.47
N LEU A 156 18.39 1.16 15.18
CA LEU A 156 17.89 -0.09 14.62
C LEU A 156 19.02 -0.79 13.88
N GLN A 157 19.05 -2.11 14.00
CA GLN A 157 20.04 -2.96 13.36
C GLN A 157 19.33 -4.04 12.54
N SER A 158 19.79 -4.25 11.31
CA SER A 158 19.27 -5.29 10.44
C SER A 158 19.85 -6.65 10.82
N ALA A 159 19.24 -7.72 10.31
CA ALA A 159 19.93 -9.00 10.17
C ALA A 159 21.07 -8.90 9.12
N ARG A 160 21.76 -10.01 8.88
CA ARG A 160 22.79 -10.10 7.84
C ARG A 160 22.15 -10.49 6.51
N TYR A 161 22.39 -9.71 5.47
CA TYR A 161 21.82 -9.92 4.13
C TYR A 161 22.91 -10.00 3.07
N ALA A 162 22.59 -10.56 1.90
CA ALA A 162 23.52 -10.64 0.77
C ALA A 162 23.75 -9.27 0.10
N SER A 163 22.84 -8.32 0.30
CA SER A 163 22.93 -6.96 -0.24
C SER A 163 22.62 -5.91 0.83
N VAL A 164 23.14 -4.70 0.61
CA VAL A 164 22.88 -3.56 1.49
C VAL A 164 21.44 -3.07 1.32
N GLU A 165 20.88 -3.19 0.12
CA GLU A 165 19.51 -2.82 -0.21
C GLU A 165 18.47 -3.65 0.52
N GLU A 166 18.70 -4.96 0.65
CA GLU A 166 17.83 -5.86 1.43
C GLU A 166 17.85 -5.50 2.92
N ALA A 167 19.05 -5.26 3.48
CA ALA A 167 19.21 -4.83 4.86
C ALA A 167 18.53 -3.47 5.13
N ASP A 168 18.69 -2.50 4.23
CA ASP A 168 17.99 -1.21 4.30
C ASP A 168 16.46 -1.38 4.18
N SER A 169 15.98 -2.33 3.36
CA SER A 169 14.54 -2.61 3.21
C SER A 169 13.93 -3.23 4.47
N GLU A 170 14.65 -4.12 5.16
CA GLU A 170 14.22 -4.65 6.45
C GLU A 170 14.10 -3.52 7.49
N LEU A 171 15.14 -2.69 7.61
CA LEU A 171 15.13 -1.54 8.52
C LEU A 171 14.00 -0.56 8.22
N LEU A 172 13.68 -0.32 6.94
CA LEU A 172 12.54 0.50 6.54
C LEU A 172 11.22 -0.07 7.08
N GLY A 173 11.05 -1.40 7.05
CA GLY A 173 9.90 -2.09 7.63
C GLY A 173 9.76 -1.87 9.13
N HIS A 174 10.87 -1.72 9.86
CA HIS A 174 10.88 -1.43 11.29
C HIS A 174 10.69 0.06 11.62
N VAL A 175 11.29 0.97 10.84
CA VAL A 175 11.17 2.42 11.02
C VAL A 175 9.78 2.93 10.65
N SER A 176 9.19 2.43 9.57
CA SER A 176 7.92 2.93 9.05
C SER A 176 6.80 2.98 10.10
N PRO A 177 6.52 1.92 10.89
CA PRO A 177 5.47 1.98 11.91
C PRO A 177 5.80 2.95 13.05
N GLN A 178 7.08 3.10 13.42
CA GLN A 178 7.50 4.03 14.48
C GLN A 178 7.32 5.49 14.04
N VAL A 179 7.74 5.83 12.81
CA VAL A 179 7.51 7.16 12.23
C VAL A 179 6.01 7.42 12.05
N ALA A 180 5.23 6.44 11.62
CA ALA A 180 3.78 6.58 11.50
C ALA A 180 3.12 6.82 12.87
N ALA A 181 3.55 6.12 13.92
CA ALA A 181 3.08 6.33 15.28
C ALA A 181 3.42 7.75 15.77
N TYR A 182 4.66 8.20 15.57
CA TYR A 182 5.11 9.55 15.91
C TYR A 182 4.28 10.64 15.21
N LEU A 183 3.99 10.47 13.92
CA LEU A 183 3.16 11.42 13.16
C LEU A 183 1.68 11.37 13.54
N SER A 184 1.19 10.20 13.96
CA SER A 184 -0.20 10.03 14.40
C SER A 184 -0.53 10.79 15.68
N ALA A 185 0.46 11.08 16.53
CA ALA A 185 0.29 11.91 17.71
C ALA A 185 -0.22 13.32 17.38
N ASP A 186 0.09 13.84 16.18
CA ASP A 186 -0.40 15.13 15.67
C ASP A 186 -1.61 14.99 14.73
N GLY A 187 -2.26 13.82 14.72
CA GLY A 187 -3.42 13.54 13.87
C GLY A 187 -3.08 13.27 12.40
N ILE A 188 -1.80 13.11 12.05
CA ILE A 188 -1.38 12.73 10.69
C ILE A 188 -1.42 11.20 10.59
N GLN A 189 -2.49 10.67 10.01
CA GLN A 189 -2.65 9.23 9.80
C GLN A 189 -1.94 8.78 8.52
N ILE A 190 -0.77 8.16 8.66
CA ILE A 190 -0.02 7.53 7.57
C ILE A 190 -0.19 6.01 7.65
N GLU A 191 -0.56 5.38 6.53
CA GLU A 191 -0.58 3.92 6.43
C GLU A 191 0.85 3.36 6.56
N PRO A 192 1.07 2.35 7.42
CA PRO A 192 2.35 1.64 7.49
C PRO A 192 2.75 1.13 6.10
N GLY A 193 3.99 1.35 5.67
CA GLY A 193 4.50 0.93 4.35
C GLY A 193 4.31 1.94 3.21
N ARG A 194 3.61 3.06 3.42
CA ARG A 194 3.61 4.19 2.46
C ARG A 194 4.88 5.05 2.53
N LEU A 195 5.63 4.95 3.62
CA LEU A 195 6.88 5.68 3.82
C LEU A 195 7.98 5.03 3.00
N THR A 196 8.49 5.76 2.01
CA THR A 196 9.64 5.34 1.22
C THR A 196 10.95 5.79 1.87
N LEU A 197 12.05 5.10 1.58
CA LEU A 197 13.38 5.49 2.05
C LEU A 197 13.74 6.92 1.61
N ASP A 198 13.33 7.32 0.41
CA ASP A 198 13.56 8.67 -0.11
C ASP A 198 12.77 9.74 0.66
N ALA A 199 11.56 9.42 1.11
CA ALA A 199 10.80 10.33 1.96
C ALA A 199 11.48 10.51 3.33
N LEU A 200 11.95 9.42 3.94
CA LEU A 200 12.70 9.48 5.19
C LEU A 200 14.03 10.23 5.04
N ARG A 201 14.71 10.06 3.89
CA ARG A 201 15.96 10.78 3.56
C ARG A 201 15.71 12.28 3.43
N ARG A 202 14.74 12.69 2.60
CA ARG A 202 14.38 14.11 2.39
C ARG A 202 13.93 14.81 3.68
N ALA A 203 13.29 14.08 4.59
CA ALA A 203 12.92 14.61 5.90
C ALA A 203 14.06 14.58 6.92
N HIS A 204 15.26 14.13 6.54
CA HIS A 204 16.43 13.98 7.41
C HIS A 204 16.15 13.17 8.68
N VAL A 205 15.30 12.14 8.56
CA VAL A 205 14.96 11.20 9.65
C VAL A 205 16.19 10.37 10.06
N ARG A 206 17.06 10.08 9.09
CA ARG A 206 18.29 9.31 9.28
C ARG A 206 19.46 10.23 9.58
N LEU A 207 19.98 10.14 10.81
CA LEU A 207 21.17 10.88 11.20
C LEU A 207 22.44 10.20 10.70
N GLN A 208 22.56 8.90 10.95
CA GLN A 208 23.76 8.13 10.64
C GLN A 208 23.40 6.72 10.17
N ARG A 209 24.24 6.17 9.29
CA ARG A 209 24.13 4.81 8.78
C ARG A 209 25.49 4.15 8.86
N VAL A 210 25.56 2.95 9.44
CA VAL A 210 26.77 2.13 9.46
C VAL A 210 26.49 0.88 8.65
N VAL A 211 27.40 0.53 7.75
CA VAL A 211 27.37 -0.70 6.98
C VAL A 211 28.56 -1.52 7.41
N GLU A 212 28.30 -2.67 8.00
CA GLU A 212 29.30 -3.66 8.35
C GLU A 212 29.29 -4.76 7.29
N GLN A 213 30.46 -5.06 6.73
CA GLN A 213 30.65 -6.16 5.80
C GLN A 213 31.37 -7.30 6.51
N PHE A 214 30.81 -8.49 6.40
CA PHE A 214 31.39 -9.74 6.91
C PHE A 214 31.63 -10.68 5.74
N ASP A 215 32.75 -11.37 5.76
CA ASP A 215 33.00 -12.44 4.81
C ASP A 215 32.46 -13.75 5.40
N VAL A 216 31.57 -14.42 4.65
CA VAL A 216 30.99 -15.70 5.04
C VAL A 216 31.48 -16.77 4.07
N GLU A 217 32.11 -17.80 4.60
CA GLU A 217 32.57 -18.95 3.82
C GLU A 217 31.41 -19.94 3.64
N VAL A 218 31.02 -20.17 2.38
CA VAL A 218 30.01 -21.16 1.98
C VAL A 218 30.72 -22.21 1.13
N GLY A 219 31.24 -23.24 1.79
CA GLY A 219 32.06 -24.27 1.14
C GLY A 219 33.42 -23.70 0.72
N ALA A 220 33.66 -23.57 -0.58
CA ALA A 220 34.90 -23.03 -1.15
C ALA A 220 34.80 -21.55 -1.56
N PHE A 221 33.62 -20.93 -1.40
CA PHE A 221 33.37 -19.55 -1.79
C PHE A 221 33.30 -18.65 -0.58
N VAL A 222 33.87 -17.45 -0.70
CA VAL A 222 33.76 -16.38 0.31
C VAL A 222 32.81 -15.34 -0.26
N GLU A 223 31.64 -15.20 0.35
CA GLU A 223 30.63 -14.21 -0.05
C GLU A 223 30.49 -13.13 1.02
N PRO A 224 30.46 -11.84 0.62
CA PRO A 224 30.24 -10.76 1.57
C PRO A 224 28.77 -10.71 1.97
N VAL A 225 28.50 -10.65 3.27
CA VAL A 225 27.20 -10.34 3.84
C VAL A 225 27.25 -9.00 4.55
N TYR A 226 26.15 -8.26 4.49
CA TYR A 226 26.05 -6.89 4.99
C TYR A 226 25.09 -6.84 6.16
N ARG A 227 25.47 -6.08 7.19
CA ARG A 227 24.58 -5.64 8.27
C ARG A 227 24.54 -4.13 8.26
N VAL A 228 23.35 -3.57 8.37
CA VAL A 228 23.15 -2.14 8.40
C VAL A 228 22.61 -1.74 9.76
N THR A 229 23.15 -0.66 10.30
CA THR A 229 22.64 -0.03 11.53
C THR A 229 22.26 1.41 11.21
N TRP A 230 21.03 1.79 11.53
CA TRP A 230 20.55 3.16 11.40
C TRP A 230 20.41 3.82 12.76
N GLN A 231 20.92 5.04 12.86
CA GLN A 231 20.56 5.98 13.92
C GLN A 231 19.45 6.89 13.42
N VAL A 232 18.27 6.76 14.01
CA VAL A 232 17.07 7.51 13.62
C VAL A 232 16.75 8.53 14.69
N SER A 233 16.48 9.76 14.26
CA SER A 233 16.06 10.85 15.15
C SER A 233 14.77 11.45 14.64
N LEU A 234 13.74 11.41 15.49
CA LEU A 234 12.44 12.00 15.23
C LEU A 234 12.35 13.35 15.92
N ARG A 235 12.76 14.39 15.19
CA ARG A 235 12.64 15.80 15.56
C ARG A 235 11.28 16.37 15.15
N PRO A 236 10.79 17.45 15.79
CA PRO A 236 9.52 18.08 15.42
C PRO A 236 9.49 18.58 13.96
N ALA A 237 10.63 19.01 13.42
CA ALA A 237 10.77 19.42 12.02
C ALA A 237 10.42 18.32 11.00
N ILE A 238 10.56 17.04 11.38
CA ILE A 238 10.15 15.90 10.55
C ILE A 238 8.63 15.87 10.40
N ARG A 239 7.89 16.29 11.42
CA ARG A 239 6.41 16.35 11.36
C ARG A 239 5.93 17.38 10.35
N GLU A 240 6.60 18.53 10.30
CA GLU A 240 6.27 19.58 9.34
C GLU A 240 6.58 19.14 7.91
N THR A 241 7.76 18.57 7.68
CA THR A 241 8.23 18.15 6.34
C THR A 241 7.46 16.93 5.82
N LEU A 242 7.44 15.81 6.54
CA LEU A 242 6.68 14.62 6.14
C LEU A 242 5.18 14.90 6.12
N GLY A 243 4.69 15.70 7.06
CA GLY A 243 3.27 16.09 7.11
C GLY A 243 2.86 16.96 5.93
N ALA A 244 3.71 17.87 5.46
CA ALA A 244 3.46 18.66 4.25
C ALA A 244 3.42 17.77 3.00
N ASP A 245 4.45 16.93 2.80
CA ASP A 245 4.55 16.00 1.67
C ASP A 245 3.34 15.05 1.63
N TYR A 246 2.97 14.49 2.78
CA TYR A 246 1.85 13.57 2.86
C TYR A 246 0.50 14.26 2.59
N ARG A 247 0.30 15.49 3.08
CA ARG A 247 -0.90 16.27 2.78
C ARG A 247 -1.01 16.61 1.30
N LEU A 248 0.10 16.88 0.63
CA LEU A 248 0.13 17.09 -0.82
C LEU A 248 -0.25 15.80 -1.55
N ALA A 249 0.37 14.67 -1.21
CA ALA A 249 0.05 13.37 -1.80
C ALA A 249 -1.44 12.99 -1.60
N GLN A 250 -2.01 13.23 -0.41
CA GLN A 250 -3.42 13.01 -0.16
C GLN A 250 -4.33 13.93 -0.99
N ARG A 251 -3.94 15.20 -1.19
CA ARG A 251 -4.70 16.14 -2.03
C ARG A 251 -4.71 15.67 -3.48
N ASP A 252 -3.56 15.29 -4.01
CA ASP A 252 -3.44 14.81 -5.39
C ASP A 252 -4.25 13.53 -5.61
N GLN A 253 -4.20 12.59 -4.65
CA GLN A 253 -5.03 11.39 -4.69
C GLN A 253 -6.52 11.72 -4.69
N ARG A 254 -6.97 12.64 -3.84
CA ARG A 254 -8.39 13.05 -3.80
C ARG A 254 -8.82 13.76 -5.07
N LEU A 255 -7.97 14.64 -5.62
CA LEU A 255 -8.24 15.32 -6.89
C LEU A 255 -8.33 14.32 -8.04
N TRP A 256 -7.44 13.33 -8.08
CA TRP A 256 -7.48 12.26 -9.07
C TRP A 256 -8.75 11.42 -8.95
N GLN A 257 -9.12 11.01 -7.74
CA GLN A 257 -10.38 10.29 -7.47
C GLN A 257 -11.60 11.11 -7.90
N LEU A 258 -11.65 12.40 -7.57
CA LEU A 258 -12.72 13.31 -8.00
C LEU A 258 -12.74 13.49 -9.51
N GLY A 259 -11.58 13.56 -10.15
CA GLY A 259 -11.43 13.64 -11.60
C GLY A 259 -11.97 12.39 -12.30
N ILE A 260 -11.65 11.20 -11.81
CA ILE A 260 -12.20 9.94 -12.33
C ILE A 260 -13.71 9.88 -12.11
N ALA A 261 -14.18 10.18 -10.90
CA ALA A 261 -15.60 10.17 -10.59
C ALA A 261 -16.38 11.15 -11.51
N GLY A 262 -15.87 12.38 -11.67
CA GLY A 262 -16.45 13.38 -12.56
C GLY A 262 -16.40 12.99 -14.04
N GLY A 263 -15.31 12.38 -14.49
CA GLY A 263 -15.17 11.86 -15.85
C GLY A 263 -16.16 10.75 -16.17
N LEU A 264 -16.32 9.78 -15.26
CA LEU A 264 -17.30 8.71 -15.36
C LEU A 264 -18.73 9.23 -15.38
N LEU A 265 -19.03 10.21 -14.52
CA LEU A 265 -20.34 10.86 -14.48
C LEU A 265 -20.66 11.55 -15.81
N THR A 266 -19.68 12.25 -16.38
CA THR A 266 -19.79 12.93 -17.67
C THR A 266 -20.03 11.93 -18.81
N LEU A 267 -19.30 10.81 -18.80
CA LEU A 267 -19.46 9.73 -19.79
C LEU A 267 -20.85 9.10 -19.68
N LEU A 268 -21.33 8.86 -18.47
CA LEU A 268 -22.66 8.34 -18.20
C LEU A 268 -23.75 9.27 -18.75
N PHE A 269 -23.69 10.57 -18.43
CA PHE A 269 -24.64 11.55 -18.94
C PHE A 269 -24.55 11.73 -20.45
N GLY A 270 -23.35 11.72 -21.03
CA GLY A 270 -23.16 11.75 -22.48
C GLY A 270 -23.79 10.54 -23.17
N THR A 271 -23.65 9.35 -22.58
CA THR A 271 -24.26 8.11 -23.09
C THR A 271 -25.78 8.19 -23.03
N TRP A 272 -26.35 8.73 -21.95
CA TRP A 272 -27.81 8.93 -21.87
C TRP A 272 -28.32 9.97 -22.86
N ALA A 273 -27.63 11.10 -23.01
CA ALA A 273 -28.01 12.12 -23.97
C ALA A 273 -27.99 11.58 -25.41
N ALA A 274 -26.94 10.82 -25.75
CA ALA A 274 -26.85 10.12 -27.03
C ALA A 274 -27.99 9.10 -27.22
N TYR A 275 -28.30 8.32 -26.16
CA TYR A 275 -29.42 7.39 -26.17
C TYR A 275 -30.76 8.07 -26.48
N PHE A 276 -31.10 9.16 -25.77
CA PHE A 276 -32.36 9.86 -25.96
C PHE A 276 -32.48 10.44 -27.36
N ARG A 277 -31.39 11.03 -27.87
CA ARG A 277 -31.35 11.55 -29.24
C ARG A 277 -31.60 10.46 -30.29
N ILE A 278 -31.06 9.25 -30.10
CA ILE A 278 -31.30 8.12 -31.01
C ILE A 278 -32.74 7.59 -30.88
N ASP A 279 -33.31 7.52 -29.68
CA ASP A 279 -34.71 7.08 -29.50
C ASP A 279 -35.68 8.05 -30.19
N ASP A 280 -35.44 9.36 -30.06
CA ASP A 280 -36.24 10.41 -30.70
C ASP A 280 -36.19 10.32 -32.23
N HIS A 281 -35.02 10.08 -32.82
CA HIS A 281 -34.89 9.93 -34.28
C HIS A 281 -35.49 8.62 -34.82
N THR A 282 -35.52 7.55 -34.03
CA THR A 282 -35.96 6.22 -34.49
C THR A 282 -37.43 5.91 -34.16
N GLY A 283 -38.13 6.83 -33.49
CA GLY A 283 -39.54 6.64 -33.10
C GLY A 283 -39.75 5.44 -32.18
N GLY A 284 -38.72 5.03 -31.42
CA GLY A 284 -38.79 3.92 -30.47
C GLY A 284 -38.70 2.50 -31.06
N ARG A 285 -38.34 2.33 -32.35
CA ARG A 285 -38.23 0.99 -32.99
C ARG A 285 -37.17 0.08 -32.37
N HIS A 286 -36.15 0.63 -31.70
CA HIS A 286 -35.00 -0.13 -31.19
C HIS A 286 -34.81 -0.12 -29.66
N ARG A 287 -35.88 0.16 -28.90
CA ARG A 287 -35.83 0.29 -27.42
C ARG A 287 -35.19 -0.90 -26.69
N ALA A 288 -35.36 -2.13 -27.16
CA ALA A 288 -34.81 -3.31 -26.50
C ALA A 288 -33.27 -3.40 -26.62
N ARG A 289 -32.71 -3.14 -27.81
CA ARG A 289 -31.27 -3.20 -28.06
C ARG A 289 -30.52 -2.06 -27.36
N LEU A 290 -31.12 -0.87 -27.37
CA LEU A 290 -30.52 0.29 -26.72
C LEU A 290 -30.49 0.16 -25.18
N ARG A 291 -31.50 -0.49 -24.58
CA ARG A 291 -31.49 -0.82 -23.14
C ARG A 291 -30.36 -1.78 -22.77
N ALA A 292 -30.13 -2.81 -23.58
CA ALA A 292 -29.01 -3.74 -23.37
C ALA A 292 -27.64 -3.03 -23.45
N ALA A 293 -27.49 -2.11 -24.41
CA ALA A 293 -26.25 -1.33 -24.55
C ALA A 293 -26.03 -0.38 -23.35
N ALA A 294 -27.09 0.27 -22.87
CA ALA A 294 -27.01 1.13 -21.69
C ALA A 294 -26.63 0.34 -20.42
N VAL A 295 -27.23 -0.84 -20.22
CA VAL A 295 -26.89 -1.73 -19.09
C VAL A 295 -25.44 -2.20 -19.19
N ALA A 296 -24.99 -2.63 -20.38
CA ALA A 296 -23.61 -3.03 -20.61
C ALA A 296 -22.62 -1.89 -20.33
N ALA A 297 -22.95 -0.65 -20.74
CA ALA A 297 -22.13 0.52 -20.46
C ALA A 297 -22.04 0.80 -18.95
N THR A 298 -23.14 0.71 -18.19
CA THR A 298 -23.09 0.84 -16.73
C THR A 298 -22.27 -0.26 -16.07
N ILE A 299 -22.38 -1.52 -16.51
CA ILE A 299 -21.59 -2.63 -15.97
C ILE A 299 -20.10 -2.41 -16.25
N ALA A 300 -19.75 -2.01 -17.48
CA ALA A 300 -18.37 -1.69 -17.85
C ALA A 300 -17.81 -0.53 -17.01
N SER A 301 -18.61 0.51 -16.78
CA SER A 301 -18.23 1.66 -15.94
C SER A 301 -17.96 1.23 -14.50
N SER A 302 -18.84 0.40 -13.92
CA SER A 302 -18.67 -0.14 -12.57
C SER A 302 -17.45 -1.05 -12.44
N ALA A 303 -17.14 -1.84 -13.47
CA ALA A 303 -15.95 -2.69 -13.48
C ALA A 303 -14.65 -1.86 -13.48
N VAL A 304 -14.62 -0.74 -14.21
CA VAL A 304 -13.47 0.17 -14.21
C VAL A 304 -13.27 0.83 -12.84
N VAL A 305 -14.34 1.23 -12.15
CA VAL A 305 -14.25 1.78 -10.78
C VAL A 305 -13.72 0.76 -9.78
N PHE A 306 -14.06 -0.52 -9.94
CA PHE A 306 -13.60 -1.57 -9.02
C PHE A 306 -12.12 -1.94 -9.22
N LEU A 307 -11.58 -1.70 -10.41
CA LEU A 307 -10.19 -1.98 -10.76
C LEU A 307 -9.25 -0.80 -10.47
N ALA A 308 -9.79 0.41 -10.30
CA ALA A 308 -9.05 1.64 -10.05
C ALA A 308 -8.93 1.92 -8.54
#